data_AF-A0A7X5C6N4-F1
#
_entry.id   AF-A0A7X5C6N4-F1
#
_cell.length_a   1.000
_cell.length_b   1.000
_cell.length_c   1.000
_cell.angle_alpha   90.00
_cell.angle_beta   90.00
_cell.angle_gamma   90.00
#
_symmetry.space_group_name_H-M   'P 1'
#
loop_
_entity.id
_entity.type
_entity.pdbx_description
1 polymer ?
#
loop_
_entity_poly.entity_id
_entity_poly.type
_entity_poly.pdbx_seq_one_letter_code
_entity_poly.pdbx_strand_id
1 'polypeptide(L)' 'MASVKFEKGSKEWCMFRDYWSICQKFWIPEDNDEYWESIVRETDEFYKKYKDIILAKGIILEFVNCLEKKSKNRVE' A
#
# COMPACT_ATOMS: atom_id res chain seq x y z
N MET A 1 4.42 -24.36 -16.26
CA MET A 1 3.69 -23.14 -15.82
C MET A 1 4.34 -21.95 -16.51
N ALA A 2 3.57 -21.09 -17.16
CA ALA A 2 4.13 -19.86 -17.71
C ALA A 2 4.57 -18.96 -16.55
N SER A 3 5.84 -18.57 -16.52
CA SER A 3 6.39 -17.63 -15.55
C SER A 3 6.81 -16.36 -16.28
N VAL A 4 6.36 -15.21 -15.81
CA VAL A 4 6.82 -13.91 -16.31
C VAL A 4 7.76 -13.33 -15.26
N LYS A 5 8.97 -12.95 -15.66
CA LYS A 5 9.88 -12.19 -14.81
C LYS A 5 9.48 -10.72 -14.93
N PHE A 6 9.17 -10.08 -13.80
CA PHE A 6 9.05 -8.64 -13.77
C PHE A 6 10.44 -8.02 -13.87
N GLU A 7 10.76 -7.48 -15.04
CA GLU A 7 12.04 -6.82 -15.24
C GLU A 7 12.15 -5.58 -14.36
N LYS A 8 13.38 -5.27 -13.92
CA LYS A 8 13.64 -4.10 -13.10
C LYS A 8 13.28 -2.84 -13.89
N GLY A 9 12.34 -2.05 -13.37
CA GLY A 9 11.80 -0.87 -14.05
C GLY A 9 10.50 -1.10 -14.82
N SER A 10 10.02 -2.35 -14.93
CA SER A 10 8.65 -2.62 -15.37
C SER A 10 7.63 -1.98 -14.41
N LYS A 11 6.42 -1.74 -14.91
CA LYS A 11 5.37 -1.11 -14.09
C LYS A 11 5.03 -1.95 -12.87
N GLU A 12 4.98 -3.27 -13.03
CA GLU A 12 4.71 -4.24 -11.96
C GLU A 12 5.84 -4.24 -10.93
N TRP A 13 7.10 -4.20 -11.36
CA TRP A 13 8.23 -4.10 -10.44
C TRP A 13 8.20 -2.79 -9.64
N CYS A 14 7.94 -1.67 -10.30
CA CYS A 14 7.80 -0.38 -9.64
C CYS A 14 6.61 -0.36 -8.67
N MET A 15 5.48 -0.98 -9.05
CA MET A 15 4.30 -1.11 -8.19
C MET A 15 4.63 -1.85 -6.90
N PHE A 16 5.27 -3.02 -6.98
CA PHE A 16 5.64 -3.78 -5.77
C PHE A 16 6.66 -3.04 -4.91
N ARG A 17 7.63 -2.35 -5.53
CA ARG A 17 8.60 -1.52 -4.80
C ARG A 17 7.92 -0.38 -4.04
N ASP A 18 7.05 0.36 -4.70
CA ASP A 18 6.36 1.51 -4.09
C ASP A 18 5.37 1.04 -3.02
N TYR A 19 4.66 -0.06 -3.26
CA TYR A 19 3.82 -0.72 -2.26
C TYR A 19 4.61 -1.11 -1.01
N TRP A 20 5.79 -1.71 -1.19
CA TRP A 20 6.67 -2.08 -0.08
C TRP A 20 7.13 -0.85 0.71
N SER A 21 7.45 0.25 0.02
CA SER A 21 7.81 1.52 0.66
C SER A 21 6.68 2.08 1.53
N ILE A 22 5.44 2.07 1.03
CA ILE A 22 4.25 2.48 1.79
C ILE A 22 4.07 1.58 3.01
N CYS A 23 4.22 0.26 2.83
CA CYS A 23 4.14 -0.69 3.92
C CYS A 23 5.14 -0.37 5.04
N GLN A 24 6.39 -0.11 4.69
CA GLN A 24 7.44 0.22 5.66
C GLN A 24 7.18 1.56 6.35
N LYS A 25 6.69 2.56 5.63
CA LYS A 25 6.40 3.89 6.17
C LYS A 25 5.29 3.86 7.23
N PHE A 26 4.21 3.12 6.96
CA PHE A 26 3.01 3.12 7.80
C PHE A 26 2.86 1.84 8.63
N TRP A 27 3.88 0.97 8.71
CA TRP A 27 3.73 -0.36 9.33
C TRP A 27 3.24 -0.33 10.79
N ILE A 28 3.57 0.74 11.50
CA ILE A 28 3.26 1.03 12.89
C ILE A 28 2.21 2.14 12.89
N PRO A 29 0.95 1.85 13.25
CA PRO A 29 -0.07 2.89 13.43
C PRO A 29 0.29 3.89 14.51
N GLU A 30 0.00 5.16 14.24
CA GLU A 30 0.02 6.27 15.19
C GLU A 30 -1.40 6.79 15.39
N ASP A 31 -1.72 7.24 16.60
CA ASP A 31 -3.06 7.75 16.97
C ASP A 31 -3.25 9.24 16.65
N ASN A 32 -2.64 9.73 15.57
CA ASN A 32 -2.80 11.11 15.14
C ASN A 32 -3.53 11.17 13.78
N ASP A 33 -4.33 12.23 13.59
CA ASP A 33 -5.13 12.41 12.37
C ASP A 33 -4.23 12.62 11.14
N GLU A 34 -3.08 13.30 11.31
CA GLU A 34 -2.11 13.56 10.23
C GLU A 34 -1.55 12.27 9.60
N TYR A 35 -1.37 11.22 10.40
CA TYR A 35 -0.92 9.89 9.96
C TYR A 35 -1.96 9.24 9.06
N TRP A 36 -3.24 9.27 9.46
CA TRP A 36 -4.33 8.71 8.66
C TRP A 36 -4.57 9.48 7.38
N GLU A 37 -4.52 10.82 7.42
CA GLU A 37 -4.58 11.65 6.22
C GLU A 37 -3.41 11.35 5.25
N SER A 38 -2.20 11.15 5.79
CA SER A 38 -1.03 10.79 4.99
C SER A 38 -1.19 9.42 4.31
N ILE A 39 -1.76 8.43 5.01
CA ILE A 39 -2.09 7.13 4.41
C ILE A 39 -3.07 7.30 3.25
N VAL A 40 -4.18 8.00 3.47
CA VAL A 40 -5.21 8.20 2.43
C VAL A 40 -4.61 8.86 1.19
N ARG A 41 -3.78 9.89 1.38
CA ARG A 41 -3.12 10.58 0.27
C ARG A 41 -2.16 9.68 -0.48
N GLU A 42 -1.26 8.96 0.20
CA GLU A 42 -0.27 8.11 -0.48
C GLU A 42 -0.90 6.89 -1.16
N THR A 43 -1.95 6.31 -0.55
CA THR A 43 -2.67 5.20 -1.15
C THR A 43 -3.47 5.63 -2.39
N ASP A 44 -4.03 6.84 -2.41
CA ASP A 44 -4.67 7.43 -3.58
C ASP A 44 -3.66 7.76 -4.70
N GLU A 45 -2.51 8.35 -4.36
CA GLU A 45 -1.41 8.58 -5.30
C GLU A 45 -0.89 7.25 -5.91
N PHE A 46 -0.74 6.21 -5.09
CA PHE A 46 -0.37 4.86 -5.53
C PHE A 46 -1.40 4.29 -6.51
N TYR A 47 -2.69 4.37 -6.16
CA TYR A 47 -3.75 3.88 -7.04
C TYR A 47 -3.81 4.63 -8.37
N LYS A 48 -3.66 5.96 -8.36
CA LYS A 48 -3.61 6.78 -9.58
C LYS A 48 -2.44 6.40 -10.49
N LYS A 49 -1.28 6.11 -9.89
CA LYS A 49 -0.04 5.74 -10.61
C LYS A 49 -0.12 4.36 -11.26
N TYR A 50 -0.83 3.42 -10.64
CA TYR A 50 -0.93 2.01 -11.08
C TYR A 50 -2.35 1.59 -11.45
N LYS A 51 -3.21 2.53 -11.85
CA LYS A 51 -4.62 2.29 -12.19
C LYS A 51 -4.84 1.25 -13.30
N ASP A 52 -3.83 1.04 -14.14
CA ASP A 52 -3.81 0.06 -15.22
C ASP A 52 -3.53 -1.38 -14.73
N ILE A 53 -3.05 -1.53 -13.50
CA ILE A 53 -2.80 -2.83 -12.88
C ILE A 53 -3.97 -3.16 -11.94
N ILE A 54 -4.75 -4.18 -12.30
CA ILE A 54 -5.93 -4.62 -11.54
C ILE A 54 -5.57 -4.93 -10.07
N LEU A 55 -4.38 -5.49 -9.85
CA LEU A 55 -3.91 -5.87 -8.52
C LEU A 55 -3.64 -4.67 -7.59
N ALA A 56 -3.24 -3.51 -8.13
CA ALA A 56 -2.80 -2.36 -7.35
C ALA A 56 -3.88 -1.86 -6.37
N LYS A 57 -5.14 -1.82 -6.83
CA LYS A 57 -6.28 -1.41 -5.98
C LYS A 57 -6.52 -2.37 -4.83
N GLY A 58 -6.45 -3.68 -5.09
CA GLY A 58 -6.75 -4.70 -4.09
C GLY A 58 -5.72 -4.69 -2.96
N ILE A 59 -4.43 -4.69 -3.31
CA ILE A 59 -3.36 -4.77 -2.32
C ILE A 59 -3.32 -3.53 -1.41
N ILE A 60 -3.56 -2.34 -1.96
CA ILE A 60 -3.46 -1.11 -1.19
C ILE A 60 -4.63 -0.95 -0.22
N LEU A 61 -5.84 -1.35 -0.62
CA LEU A 61 -7.02 -1.34 0.25
C LEU A 61 -6.88 -2.34 1.40
N GLU A 62 -6.40 -3.56 1.12
CA GLU A 62 -6.16 -4.55 2.17
C GLU A 62 -5.08 -4.10 3.15
N PHE A 63 -4.07 -3.36 2.67
CA PHE A 63 -3.08 -2.77 3.55
C PHE A 63 -3.68 -1.75 4.52
N VAL A 64 -4.54 -0.84 4.05
CA VAL A 64 -5.26 0.12 4.91
C VAL A 64 -6.12 -0.60 5.94
N ASN A 65 -6.89 -1.61 5.52
CA ASN A 65 -7.69 -2.44 6.42
C ASN A 65 -6.83 -3.12 7.51
N CYS A 66 -5.61 -3.54 7.17
CA CYS A 66 -4.66 -4.13 8.11
C CYS A 66 -4.19 -3.10 9.14
N LEU A 67 -3.93 -1.86 8.72
CA LEU A 67 -3.56 -0.78 9.63
C LEU A 67 -4.69 -0.42 10.59
N GLU A 68 -5.93 -0.34 10.11
CA GLU A 68 -7.11 -0.12 10.96
C GLU A 68 -7.27 -1.21 12.02
N LYS A 69 -7.13 -2.49 11.62
CA LYS A 69 -7.17 -3.62 12.57
C LYS A 69 -6.04 -3.52 13.60
N LYS A 70 -4.82 -3.18 13.18
CA LYS A 70 -3.69 -2.99 14.08
C LYS A 70 -3.89 -1.83 15.05
N SER A 71 -4.49 -0.72 14.60
CA SER A 71 -4.82 0.42 15.46
C SER A 71 -5.87 0.02 16.49
N LYS A 72 -6.97 -0.62 16.07
CA LYS A 72 -8.03 -1.09 16.97
C LYS A 72 -7.52 -2.09 18.02
N ASN A 73 -6.67 -3.04 17.63
CA ASN A 73 -6.10 -4.04 18.54
C ASN A 73 -5.04 -3.47 19.51
N ARG A 74 -4.55 -2.23 19.33
CA ARG A 74 -3.66 -1.58 20.31
C ARG A 74 -4.41 -0.88 21.45
N VAL A 75 -5.70 -0.64 21.24
CA VAL A 75 -6.56 0.06 22.19
C VAL A 75 -7.16 -0.91 23.23
N GLU A 76 -6.95 -2.23 23.06
CA GLU A 76 -7.23 -3.28 24.05
C GLU A 76 -6.01 -3.59 24.92
#